data_AF-A0A3M4YC77-F1
#
_entry.id   AF-A0A3M4YC77-F1
#
_cell.length_a   1.000
_cell.length_b   1.000
_cell.length_c   1.000
_cell.angle_alpha   90.00
_cell.angle_beta   90.00
_cell.angle_gamma   90.00
#
_symmetry.space_group_name_H-M   'P 1'
#
loop_
_entity.id
_entity.type
_entity.pdbx_description
1 polymer ?
#
loop_
_entity_poly.entity_id
_entity_poly.type
_entity_poly.pdbx_seq_one_letter_code
_entity_poly.pdbx_strand_id
1 'polypeptide(L)'
;MNYTVYPPQEIDKVITAKAAITHLGDHFQAFLNANNISSWAPADDYTLRDDRVADILVCLGTSKGMSIAQIKYRAKKLMKVVKASGGTMKLNFAYNVVANCLGYSAFQFANRCRSVDHYVENLWPLGMVNNGSLFEEMKKEHWPSSSVSMRMRENIELNKFRDGIFKEIKRKGKKERSQKEVDFLKVRSNALTRRATMPIETRD
;
A
#
# COMPACT_ATOMS: atom_id res chain seq x y z
N MET A 1 -40.35 -52.87 61.56
CA MET A 1 -40.03 -53.04 60.13
C MET A 1 -38.90 -52.06 59.82
N ASN A 2 -37.69 -52.57 59.57
CA ASN A 2 -36.53 -51.73 59.28
C ASN A 2 -36.41 -51.61 57.77
N TYR A 3 -36.57 -50.40 57.22
CA TYR A 3 -36.32 -50.11 55.81
C TYR A 3 -34.91 -49.54 55.67
N THR A 4 -34.12 -50.16 54.80
CA THR A 4 -32.78 -49.72 54.44
C THR A 4 -32.91 -48.60 53.40
N VAL A 5 -32.53 -47.37 53.75
CA VAL A 5 -32.52 -46.23 52.83
C VAL A 5 -31.23 -46.27 52.02
N TYR A 6 -31.33 -46.53 50.72
CA TYR A 6 -30.19 -46.43 49.82
C TYR A 6 -29.85 -44.96 49.54
N PRO A 7 -28.56 -44.62 49.36
CA PRO A 7 -28.17 -43.28 48.95
C PRO A 7 -28.80 -42.92 47.59
N PRO A 8 -29.15 -41.64 47.35
CA PRO A 8 -29.75 -41.22 46.10
C PRO A 8 -28.84 -41.58 44.92
N GLN A 9 -29.38 -42.29 43.93
CA GLN A 9 -28.65 -42.58 42.69
C GLN A 9 -28.39 -41.26 41.95
N GLU A 10 -27.15 -41.05 41.52
CA GLU A 10 -26.81 -39.92 40.66
C GLU A 10 -27.62 -40.03 39.36
N ILE A 11 -28.50 -39.06 39.13
CA ILE A 11 -29.30 -38.98 37.91
C ILE A 11 -28.36 -38.56 36.79
N ASP A 12 -28.30 -39.35 35.70
CA ASP A 12 -27.53 -38.98 34.51
C ASP A 12 -27.90 -37.56 34.07
N LYS A 13 -26.89 -36.71 33.85
CA LYS A 13 -27.08 -35.32 33.45
C LYS A 13 -27.89 -35.27 32.16
N VAL A 14 -29.15 -34.86 32.27
CA VAL A 14 -30.01 -34.60 31.12
C VAL A 14 -29.34 -33.53 30.26
N ILE A 15 -28.91 -33.90 29.06
CA ILE A 15 -28.35 -32.97 28.07
C ILE A 15 -29.48 -31.99 27.72
N THR A 16 -29.44 -30.81 28.32
CA THR A 16 -30.37 -29.73 27.98
C THR A 16 -29.96 -29.11 26.65
N ALA A 17 -30.91 -28.67 25.83
CA ALA A 17 -30.63 -28.03 24.54
C ALA A 17 -29.62 -26.86 24.66
N LYS A 18 -29.59 -26.20 25.82
CA LYS A 18 -28.64 -25.13 26.14
C LYS A 18 -27.18 -25.62 26.19
N ALA A 19 -26.92 -26.84 26.68
CA ALA A 19 -25.59 -27.46 26.68
C ALA A 19 -25.11 -27.85 25.27
N ALA A 20 -26.05 -28.29 24.40
CA ALA A 20 -25.76 -28.58 22.99
C ALA A 20 -25.44 -27.31 22.17
N ILE A 21 -26.05 -26.17 22.51
CA ILE A 21 -25.80 -24.89 21.83
C ILE A 21 -24.42 -24.31 22.16
N THR A 22 -23.88 -24.57 23.36
CA THR A 22 -22.57 -24.04 23.81
C THR A 22 -21.42 -24.44 22.89
N HIS A 23 -21.51 -25.61 22.25
CA HIS A 23 -20.49 -26.14 21.34
C HIS A 23 -20.90 -26.06 19.87
N LEU A 24 -22.04 -25.43 19.54
CA LEU A 24 -22.54 -25.39 18.16
C LEU A 24 -21.56 -24.65 17.22
N GLY A 25 -20.87 -23.63 17.73
CA GLY A 25 -19.80 -22.95 17.00
C GLY A 25 -18.60 -23.85 16.72
N ASP A 26 -18.17 -24.62 17.71
CA ASP A 26 -17.06 -25.58 17.57
C ASP A 26 -17.44 -26.73 16.64
N HIS A 27 -18.68 -27.21 16.71
CA HIS A 27 -19.22 -28.22 15.79
C HIS A 27 -19.37 -27.69 14.37
N PHE A 28 -19.77 -26.43 14.18
CA PHE A 28 -19.83 -25.79 12.88
C PHE A 28 -18.44 -25.62 12.28
N GLN A 29 -17.47 -25.18 13.08
CA GLN A 29 -16.07 -25.09 12.64
C GLN A 29 -15.48 -26.47 12.31
N ALA A 30 -15.75 -27.48 13.13
CA ALA A 30 -15.34 -28.86 12.88
C ALA A 30 -16.03 -29.45 11.63
N PHE A 31 -17.31 -29.13 11.41
CA PHE A 31 -18.05 -29.52 10.20
C PHE A 31 -17.46 -28.85 8.96
N LEU A 32 -17.19 -27.54 9.01
CA LEU A 32 -16.54 -26.84 7.90
C LEU A 32 -15.16 -27.42 7.61
N ASN A 33 -14.36 -27.69 8.63
CA ASN A 33 -13.03 -28.28 8.48
C ASN A 33 -13.08 -29.73 7.96
N ALA A 34 -14.06 -30.53 8.40
CA ALA A 34 -14.27 -31.90 7.95
C ALA A 34 -14.88 -31.97 6.54
N ASN A 35 -15.56 -30.92 6.07
CA ASN A 35 -16.03 -30.83 4.68
C ASN A 35 -15.03 -30.09 3.76
N ASN A 36 -14.09 -29.34 4.33
CA ASN A 36 -12.89 -28.80 3.67
C ASN A 36 -11.64 -29.67 3.95
N ILE A 37 -11.77 -31.00 3.94
CA ILE A 37 -10.59 -31.90 4.01
C ILE A 37 -9.63 -31.64 2.84
N SER A 38 -10.17 -31.19 1.71
CA SER A 38 -9.40 -30.51 0.69
C SER A 38 -9.40 -29.03 1.04
N SER A 39 -8.27 -28.51 1.52
CA SER A 39 -7.88 -27.16 1.12
C SER A 39 -8.08 -27.04 -0.40
N TRP A 40 -8.37 -25.84 -0.93
CA TRP A 40 -8.51 -25.63 -2.37
C TRP A 40 -7.42 -26.44 -3.08
N ALA A 41 -7.78 -27.29 -4.04
CA ALA A 41 -6.77 -28.09 -4.71
C ALA A 41 -5.72 -27.11 -5.25
N PRO A 42 -4.41 -27.42 -5.29
CA PRO A 42 -3.42 -26.47 -5.83
C PRO A 42 -3.72 -26.00 -7.27
N ALA A 43 -4.58 -26.73 -7.99
CA ALA A 43 -5.12 -26.36 -9.30
C ALA A 43 -6.25 -25.30 -9.24
N ASP A 44 -6.97 -25.23 -8.11
CA ASP A 44 -8.06 -24.28 -7.85
C ASP A 44 -7.56 -23.02 -7.12
N ASP A 45 -6.36 -23.06 -6.53
CA ASP A 45 -5.74 -21.90 -5.88
C ASP A 45 -5.58 -20.73 -6.87
N TYR A 46 -6.21 -19.60 -6.55
CA TYR A 46 -6.09 -18.41 -7.38
C TYR A 46 -4.67 -17.84 -7.29
N THR A 47 -3.89 -18.04 -8.34
CA THR A 47 -2.57 -17.40 -8.47
C THR A 47 -2.75 -15.93 -8.84
N LEU A 48 -2.16 -15.02 -8.07
CA LEU A 48 -2.15 -13.59 -8.39
C LEU A 48 -1.46 -13.36 -9.73
N ARG A 49 -2.18 -12.75 -10.67
CA ARG A 49 -1.69 -12.54 -12.03
C ARG A 49 -1.16 -11.13 -12.24
N ASP A 50 -0.03 -11.05 -12.92
CA ASP A 50 0.65 -9.79 -13.23
C ASP A 50 -0.03 -8.95 -14.33
N ASP A 51 -1.06 -9.49 -14.99
CA ASP A 51 -1.85 -8.84 -16.04
C ASP A 51 -3.20 -8.32 -15.54
N ARG A 52 -3.56 -8.56 -14.27
CA ARG A 52 -4.78 -8.06 -13.65
C ARG A 52 -4.45 -6.92 -12.70
N VAL A 53 -5.14 -5.80 -12.88
CA VAL A 53 -4.94 -4.61 -12.03
C VAL A 53 -5.21 -4.93 -10.55
N ALA A 54 -6.30 -5.64 -10.24
CA ALA A 54 -6.64 -6.00 -8.87
C ALA A 54 -5.52 -6.77 -8.17
N ASP A 55 -4.98 -7.81 -8.83
CA ASP A 55 -3.93 -8.66 -8.29
C ASP A 55 -2.63 -7.87 -8.05
N ILE A 56 -2.27 -6.97 -8.97
CA ILE A 56 -1.14 -6.06 -8.80
C ILE A 56 -1.33 -5.19 -7.55
N LEU A 57 -2.54 -4.64 -7.33
CA LEU A 57 -2.82 -3.80 -6.17
C LEU A 57 -2.73 -4.60 -4.86
N VAL A 58 -3.18 -5.86 -4.85
CA VAL A 58 -3.02 -6.76 -3.71
C VAL A 58 -1.54 -7.00 -3.41
N CYS A 59 -0.73 -7.33 -4.43
CA CYS A 59 0.71 -7.51 -4.25
C CYS A 59 1.43 -6.24 -3.75
N LEU A 60 1.00 -5.06 -4.20
CA LEU A 60 1.55 -3.79 -3.72
C LEU A 60 1.16 -3.52 -2.26
N GLY A 61 -0.10 -3.82 -1.91
CA GLY A 61 -0.65 -3.65 -0.56
C GLY A 61 0.01 -4.54 0.50
N THR A 62 0.45 -5.73 0.10
CA THR A 62 1.15 -6.68 0.98
C THR A 62 2.66 -6.48 1.05
N SER A 63 3.23 -5.57 0.25
CA SER A 63 4.68 -5.32 0.27
C SER A 63 5.11 -4.68 1.60
N LYS A 64 6.32 -4.92 2.09
CA LYS A 64 6.84 -4.26 3.32
C LYS A 64 7.10 -2.76 3.15
N GLY A 65 7.06 -2.26 1.91
CA GLY A 65 7.54 -0.94 1.53
C GLY A 65 8.36 -1.02 0.24
N MET A 66 8.77 0.13 -0.25
CA MET A 66 9.55 0.23 -1.49
C MET A 66 10.22 1.60 -1.63
N SER A 67 11.27 1.67 -2.44
CA SER A 67 11.92 2.93 -2.77
C SER A 67 11.07 3.80 -3.69
N ILE A 68 11.33 5.11 -3.70
CA ILE A 68 10.68 6.05 -4.64
C ILE A 68 10.86 5.62 -6.11
N ALA A 69 12.02 5.04 -6.45
CA ALA A 69 12.27 4.53 -7.80
C ALA A 69 11.36 3.33 -8.12
N GLN A 70 11.19 2.42 -7.15
CA GLN A 70 10.29 1.28 -7.28
C GLN A 70 8.83 1.72 -7.39
N ILE A 71 8.37 2.71 -6.61
CA ILE A 71 7.01 3.30 -6.76
C ILE A 71 6.79 3.79 -8.19
N LYS A 72 7.76 4.55 -8.72
CA LYS A 72 7.66 5.09 -10.09
C LYS A 72 7.64 3.99 -11.14
N TYR A 73 8.46 2.95 -10.96
CA TYR A 73 8.49 1.79 -11.85
C TYR A 73 7.17 1.03 -11.83
N ARG A 74 6.63 0.73 -10.64
CA ARG A 74 5.35 0.01 -10.48
C ARG A 74 4.18 0.79 -11.06
N ALA A 75 4.13 2.10 -10.88
CA ALA A 75 3.10 2.94 -11.50
C ALA A 75 3.14 2.89 -13.03
N LYS A 76 4.34 2.90 -13.64
CA LYS A 76 4.48 2.71 -15.10
C LYS A 76 4.04 1.32 -15.54
N LYS A 77 4.35 0.26 -14.78
CA LYS A 77 3.89 -1.11 -15.07
C LYS A 77 2.35 -1.18 -15.00
N LEU A 78 1.75 -0.63 -13.95
CA LEU A 78 0.30 -0.54 -13.78
C LEU A 78 -0.37 0.16 -14.97
N MET A 79 0.18 1.29 -15.43
CA MET A 79 -0.34 1.99 -16.60
C MET A 79 -0.29 1.14 -17.87
N LYS A 80 0.76 0.34 -18.07
CA LYS A 80 0.85 -0.56 -19.23
C LYS A 80 -0.26 -1.61 -19.20
N VAL A 81 -0.54 -2.16 -18.02
CA VAL A 81 -1.60 -3.15 -17.83
C VAL A 81 -2.97 -2.53 -18.10
N VAL A 82 -3.26 -1.36 -17.51
CA VAL A 82 -4.52 -0.64 -17.76
C VAL A 82 -4.71 -0.32 -19.25
N LYS A 83 -3.64 0.11 -19.93
CA LYS A 83 -3.66 0.37 -21.37
C LYS A 83 -3.94 -0.89 -22.18
N ALA A 84 -3.35 -2.03 -21.81
CA ALA A 84 -3.60 -3.31 -22.46
C ALA A 84 -5.06 -3.76 -22.31
N SER A 85 -5.72 -3.41 -21.19
CA SER A 85 -7.15 -3.65 -20.97
C SER A 85 -8.08 -2.62 -21.64
N GLY A 86 -7.57 -1.72 -22.49
CA GLY A 86 -8.35 -0.69 -23.18
C GLY A 86 -8.66 0.57 -22.36
N GLY A 87 -8.16 0.66 -21.13
CA GLY A 87 -8.33 1.82 -20.26
C GLY A 87 -7.26 2.88 -20.44
N THR A 88 -7.52 4.07 -19.89
CA THR A 88 -6.51 5.15 -19.81
C THR A 88 -6.29 5.57 -18.37
N MET A 89 -5.03 5.76 -17.98
CA MET A 89 -4.65 6.20 -16.64
C MET A 89 -3.59 7.29 -16.70
N LYS A 90 -3.79 8.39 -15.97
CA LYS A 90 -2.77 9.45 -15.86
C LYS A 90 -1.62 8.97 -14.95
N LEU A 91 -0.39 9.33 -15.31
CA LEU A 91 0.81 8.92 -14.55
C LEU A 91 0.79 9.41 -13.09
N ASN A 92 0.36 10.65 -12.85
CA ASN A 92 0.22 11.17 -11.48
C ASN A 92 -0.78 10.37 -10.66
N PHE A 93 -1.88 9.93 -11.28
CA PHE A 93 -2.87 9.09 -10.62
C PHE A 93 -2.28 7.71 -10.31
N ALA A 94 -1.55 7.11 -11.25
CA ALA A 94 -0.86 5.83 -11.02
C ALA A 94 0.15 5.90 -9.85
N TYR A 95 0.88 7.01 -9.70
CA TYR A 95 1.75 7.21 -8.53
C TYR A 95 0.97 7.25 -7.22
N ASN A 96 -0.17 7.96 -7.20
CA ASN A 96 -1.02 8.01 -6.02
C ASN A 96 -1.58 6.62 -5.69
N VAL A 97 -2.08 5.87 -6.68
CA VAL A 97 -2.60 4.51 -6.47
C VAL A 97 -1.55 3.61 -5.80
N VAL A 98 -0.30 3.61 -6.29
CA VAL A 98 0.77 2.82 -5.67
C VAL A 98 1.09 3.30 -4.25
N ALA A 99 1.06 4.61 -3.99
CA ALA A 99 1.27 5.15 -2.65
C ALA A 99 0.12 4.80 -1.69
N ASN A 100 -1.12 4.77 -2.20
CA ASN A 100 -2.30 4.37 -1.45
C ASN A 100 -2.24 2.91 -1.05
N CYS A 101 -1.73 2.03 -1.91
CA CYS A 101 -1.47 0.64 -1.55
C CYS A 101 -0.48 0.52 -0.37
N LEU A 102 0.40 1.49 -0.15
CA LEU A 102 1.34 1.51 0.99
C LEU A 102 0.77 2.24 2.23
N GLY A 103 -0.49 2.66 2.20
CA GLY A 103 -1.14 3.36 3.31
C GLY A 103 -0.99 4.88 3.32
N TYR A 104 -0.52 5.50 2.23
CA TYR A 104 -0.39 6.96 2.11
C TYR A 104 -1.51 7.56 1.27
N SER A 105 -1.97 8.78 1.58
CA SER A 105 -3.03 9.45 0.80
C SER A 105 -2.62 9.85 -0.62
N ALA A 106 -1.34 10.18 -0.79
CA ALA A 106 -0.79 10.68 -2.03
C ALA A 106 0.70 10.38 -2.13
N PHE A 107 1.20 10.26 -3.36
CA PHE A 107 2.62 10.04 -3.63
C PHE A 107 3.51 11.15 -3.06
N GLN A 108 3.03 12.40 -3.07
CA GLN A 108 3.78 13.52 -2.51
C GLN A 108 4.01 13.36 -1.00
N PHE A 109 3.01 12.86 -0.28
CA PHE A 109 3.11 12.64 1.15
C PHE A 109 4.05 11.45 1.45
N ALA A 110 3.91 10.34 0.73
CA ALA A 110 4.85 9.22 0.78
C ALA A 110 6.31 9.68 0.54
N ASN A 111 6.52 10.56 -0.45
CA ASN A 111 7.84 11.12 -0.71
C ASN A 111 8.37 11.99 0.43
N ARG A 112 7.53 12.69 1.21
CA ARG A 112 7.99 13.43 2.39
C ARG A 112 8.36 12.52 3.56
N CYS A 113 7.77 11.32 3.62
CA CYS A 113 7.98 10.35 4.69
C CYS A 113 9.16 9.41 4.44
N ARG A 114 9.78 9.50 3.26
CA ARG A 114 10.91 8.66 2.83
C ARG A 114 12.08 8.74 3.80
N SER A 115 12.77 7.62 4.00
CA SER A 115 14.05 7.58 4.71
C SER A 115 15.16 8.28 3.90
N VAL A 116 16.36 8.35 4.49
CA VAL A 116 17.57 8.88 3.84
C VAL A 116 17.84 8.18 2.50
N ASP A 117 17.66 6.86 2.46
CA ASP A 117 17.85 6.00 1.27
C ASP A 117 16.67 6.03 0.28
N HIS A 118 15.76 6.99 0.44
CA HIS A 118 14.54 7.11 -0.35
C HIS A 118 13.60 5.89 -0.24
N TYR A 119 13.67 5.15 0.87
CA TYR A 119 12.75 4.05 1.15
C TYR A 119 11.48 4.55 1.80
N VAL A 120 10.33 4.05 1.34
CA VAL A 120 9.01 4.35 1.87
C VAL A 120 8.47 3.05 2.47
N GLU A 121 8.19 3.06 3.77
CA GLU A 121 7.66 1.89 4.45
C GLU A 121 6.18 1.68 4.17
N ASN A 122 5.72 0.44 4.26
CA ASN A 122 4.30 0.19 4.24
C ASN A 122 3.70 0.52 5.62
N LEU A 123 2.76 1.46 5.64
CA LEU A 123 2.08 1.94 6.83
C LEU A 123 0.74 1.24 7.07
N TRP A 124 0.59 -0.02 6.65
CA TRP A 124 -0.48 -0.89 7.15
C TRP A 124 -0.17 -1.62 8.50
N PRO A 125 0.65 -1.15 9.48
CA PRO A 125 0.76 -1.89 10.74
C PRO A 125 -0.56 -1.86 11.53
N LEU A 126 -0.79 -2.94 12.27
CA LEU A 126 -1.94 -3.21 13.12
C LEU A 126 -2.37 -1.97 13.92
N GLY A 127 -3.51 -1.39 13.55
CA GLY A 127 -4.10 -0.20 14.17
C GLY A 127 -4.46 0.92 13.19
N MET A 128 -3.93 0.91 11.97
CA MET A 128 -4.21 1.94 10.95
C MET A 128 -5.55 1.77 10.23
N VAL A 129 -6.01 0.52 10.07
CA VAL A 129 -7.33 0.18 9.48
C VAL A 129 -8.48 0.63 10.40
N ASN A 130 -8.24 0.73 11.71
CA ASN A 130 -9.30 0.94 12.70
C ASN A 130 -9.92 2.34 12.65
N ASN A 131 -9.23 3.35 12.09
CA ASN A 131 -9.69 4.75 12.13
C ASN A 131 -10.19 5.29 10.78
N GLY A 132 -10.24 4.45 9.73
CA GLY A 132 -10.87 4.79 8.44
C GLY A 132 -10.30 6.00 7.69
N SER A 133 -9.19 6.58 8.14
CA SER A 133 -8.62 7.83 7.62
C SER A 133 -7.16 7.63 7.24
N LEU A 134 -6.81 8.02 6.02
CA LEU A 134 -5.43 8.07 5.53
C LEU A 134 -4.71 9.24 6.23
N PHE A 135 -3.40 9.13 6.47
CA PHE A 135 -2.56 10.05 7.28
C PHE A 135 -2.68 11.57 7.03
N GLU A 136 -3.32 12.00 5.94
CA GLU A 136 -3.49 13.42 5.61
C GLU A 136 -4.63 14.09 6.41
N GLU A 137 -5.51 13.31 7.06
CA GLU A 137 -6.65 13.85 7.83
C GLU A 137 -6.38 13.99 9.34
N MET A 138 -5.28 13.43 9.84
CA MET A 138 -4.94 13.52 11.27
C MET A 138 -3.91 14.61 11.52
N LYS A 139 -4.24 15.56 12.41
CA LYS A 139 -3.24 16.49 12.95
C LYS A 139 -2.11 15.67 13.61
N LYS A 140 -0.87 16.14 13.50
CA LYS A 140 0.36 15.43 13.92
C LYS A 140 0.27 14.86 15.35
N GLU A 141 -0.50 15.50 16.23
CA GLU A 141 -0.68 15.12 17.63
C GLU A 141 -1.44 13.79 17.80
N HIS A 142 -2.23 13.38 16.80
CA HIS A 142 -3.06 12.17 16.84
C HIS A 142 -2.37 10.94 16.26
N TRP A 143 -1.13 11.07 15.76
CA TRP A 143 -0.42 9.92 15.22
C TRP A 143 -0.03 8.98 16.37
N PRO A 144 -0.14 7.64 16.18
CA PRO A 144 0.25 6.67 17.19
C PRO A 144 1.68 6.92 17.70
N SER A 145 1.95 6.66 18.98
CA SER A 145 3.29 6.79 19.58
C SER A 145 4.26 5.66 19.19
N SER A 146 3.94 4.89 18.15
CA SER A 146 4.80 3.81 17.65
C SER A 146 6.16 4.34 17.18
N SER A 147 7.19 3.51 17.27
CA SER A 147 8.54 3.82 16.76
C SER A 147 8.52 4.19 15.27
N VAL A 148 7.63 3.57 14.49
CA VAL A 148 7.42 3.84 13.06
C VAL A 148 6.89 5.27 12.86
N SER A 149 5.86 5.66 13.62
CA SER A 149 5.29 7.01 13.57
C SER A 149 6.28 8.09 13.97
N MET A 150 7.09 7.84 15.01
CA MET A 150 8.13 8.77 15.48
C MET A 150 9.17 9.03 14.38
N ARG A 151 9.74 7.97 13.81
CA ARG A 151 10.69 8.07 12.70
C ARG A 151 10.09 8.74 11.46
N MET A 152 8.81 8.51 11.19
CA MET A 152 8.12 9.19 10.08
C MET A 152 8.00 10.71 10.31
N ARG A 153 7.72 11.14 11.55
CA ARG A 153 7.72 12.58 11.90
C ARG A 153 9.12 13.20 11.71
N GLU A 154 10.16 12.51 12.16
CA GLU A 154 11.55 12.94 11.96
C GLU A 154 11.90 13.06 10.49
N ASN A 155 11.59 12.03 9.68
CA ASN A 155 11.82 12.03 8.24
C ASN A 155 11.13 13.21 7.54
N ILE A 156 9.91 13.58 7.95
CA ILE A 156 9.18 14.71 7.37
C ILE A 156 9.93 16.03 7.59
N GLU A 157 10.40 16.29 8.81
CA GLU A 157 11.12 17.54 9.11
C GLU A 157 12.49 17.56 8.43
N LEU A 158 13.22 16.43 8.46
CA LEU A 158 14.50 16.28 7.75
C LEU A 158 14.33 16.50 6.24
N ASN A 159 13.32 15.89 5.62
CA ASN A 159 13.06 16.05 4.19
C ASN A 159 12.58 17.45 3.85
N LYS A 160 11.80 18.10 4.72
CA LYS A 160 11.39 19.50 4.53
C LYS A 160 12.59 20.43 4.50
N PHE A 161 13.53 20.26 5.44
CA PHE A 161 14.78 21.02 5.46
C PHE A 161 15.66 20.73 4.24
N ARG A 162 15.92 19.44 3.96
CA ARG A 162 16.72 18.99 2.82
C ARG A 162 16.16 19.51 1.49
N ASP A 163 14.87 19.28 1.24
CA ASP A 163 14.22 19.70 -0.01
C ASP A 163 14.17 21.23 -0.11
N GLY A 164 14.12 21.95 1.02
CA GLY A 164 14.27 23.40 1.10
C GLY A 164 15.63 23.89 0.62
N ILE A 165 16.72 23.30 1.11
CA ILE A 165 18.09 23.61 0.68
C ILE A 165 18.25 23.36 -0.83
N PHE A 166 17.80 22.20 -1.33
CA PHE A 166 17.88 21.90 -2.76
C PHE A 166 17.13 22.91 -3.63
N LYS A 167 15.93 23.35 -3.20
CA LYS A 167 15.18 24.39 -3.89
C LYS A 167 15.93 25.71 -3.89
N GLU A 168 16.55 26.08 -2.77
CA GLU A 168 17.35 27.30 -2.65
C GLU A 168 18.57 27.27 -3.57
N ILE A 169 19.35 26.17 -3.55
CA ILE A 169 20.50 25.96 -4.45
C ILE A 169 20.06 26.07 -5.90
N LYS A 170 18.98 25.39 -6.29
CA LYS A 170 18.43 25.45 -7.64
C LYS A 170 17.98 26.86 -8.03
N ARG A 171 17.45 27.65 -7.07
CA ARG A 171 17.04 29.03 -7.28
C ARG A 171 18.25 29.95 -7.46
N LYS A 172 19.29 29.83 -6.62
CA LYS A 172 20.55 30.58 -6.73
C LYS A 172 21.25 30.26 -8.05
N GLY A 173 21.44 28.98 -8.36
CA GLY A 173 22.00 28.55 -9.65
C GLY A 173 21.15 28.88 -10.88
N LYS A 174 19.88 29.31 -10.74
CA LYS A 174 19.10 29.89 -11.84
C LYS A 174 19.27 31.41 -11.94
N LYS A 175 19.46 32.10 -10.80
CA LYS A 175 19.71 33.55 -10.72
C LYS A 175 21.14 33.93 -11.10
N GLU A 176 22.11 33.06 -10.81
CA GLU A 176 23.53 33.24 -11.12
C GLU A 176 23.90 32.86 -12.56
N ARG A 177 22.96 32.25 -13.31
CA ARG A 177 23.18 31.99 -14.75
C ARG A 177 23.26 33.32 -15.49
N SER A 178 24.34 33.50 -16.23
CA SER A 178 24.48 34.62 -17.15
C SER A 178 23.36 34.57 -18.20
N GLN A 179 22.91 35.73 -18.67
CA GLN A 179 21.89 35.84 -19.72
C GLN A 179 22.25 34.99 -20.95
N LYS A 180 23.55 34.90 -21.29
CA LYS A 180 24.08 34.05 -22.38
C LYS A 180 23.83 32.55 -22.16
N GLU A 181 23.95 32.05 -20.94
CA GLU A 181 23.67 30.64 -20.62
C GLU A 181 22.18 30.33 -20.64
N VAL A 182 21.34 31.27 -20.19
CA VAL A 182 19.88 31.15 -20.24
C VAL A 182 19.42 31.06 -21.69
N ASP A 183 19.97 31.92 -22.56
CA ASP A 183 19.64 31.94 -23.99
C ASP A 183 20.15 30.68 -24.71
N PHE A 184 21.36 30.22 -24.41
CA PHE A 184 21.88 28.95 -24.92
C PHE A 184 20.99 27.75 -24.54
N LEU A 185 20.56 27.67 -23.28
CA LEU A 185 19.68 26.60 -22.81
C LEU A 185 18.30 26.66 -23.45
N LYS A 186 17.75 27.85 -23.70
CA LYS A 186 16.49 28.03 -24.44
C LYS A 186 16.61 27.53 -25.88
N VAL A 187 17.68 27.91 -26.59
CA VAL A 187 17.93 27.45 -27.97
C VAL A 187 18.04 25.92 -28.01
N ARG A 188 18.78 25.33 -27.07
CA ARG A 188 18.94 23.87 -26.98
C ARG A 188 17.64 23.15 -26.64
N SER A 189 16.84 23.68 -25.72
CA SER A 189 15.51 23.16 -25.38
C SER A 189 14.58 23.18 -26.61
N ASN A 190 14.51 24.31 -27.32
CA ASN A 190 13.68 24.45 -28.51
C ASN A 190 14.11 23.50 -29.64
N ALA A 191 15.42 23.28 -29.81
CA ALA A 191 15.93 22.32 -30.77
C ALA A 191 15.53 20.87 -30.43
N LEU A 192 15.54 20.49 -29.15
CA LEU A 192 15.08 19.19 -28.68
C LEU A 192 13.58 19.00 -28.87
N THR A 193 12.77 20.02 -28.57
CA THR A 193 11.32 19.98 -28.77
C THR A 193 10.98 19.84 -30.26
N ARG A 194 11.66 20.59 -31.15
CA ARG A 194 11.48 20.49 -32.61
C ARG A 194 11.78 19.09 -33.13
N ARG A 195 12.85 18.44 -32.64
CA ARG A 195 13.19 17.05 -33.01
C ARG A 195 12.17 16.04 -32.50
N ALA A 196 11.60 16.24 -31.31
CA ALA A 196 10.55 15.37 -30.78
C ALA A 196 9.20 15.51 -31.50
N THR A 197 8.95 16.63 -32.19
CA THR A 197 7.75 16.87 -32.99
C THR A 197 7.91 16.55 -34.48
N MET A 198 9.11 16.20 -34.95
CA MET A 198 9.28 15.76 -36.33
C MET A 198 8.86 14.30 -36.45
N PRO A 199 8.15 13.91 -37.53
CA PRO A 199 7.92 12.50 -37.84
C PRO A 199 9.26 11.78 -37.90
N ILE A 200 9.34 10.59 -37.30
CA ILE A 200 10.51 9.73 -37.45
C ILE A 200 10.53 9.33 -38.93
N GLU A 201 11.46 9.89 -39.71
CA GLU A 201 11.70 9.41 -41.07
C GLU A 201 12.06 7.93 -40.99
N THR A 202 11.18 7.09 -41.51
CA THR A 202 11.47 5.68 -41.76
C THR A 202 12.55 5.65 -42.83
N ARG A 203 13.75 5.21 -42.45
CA ARG A 203 14.78 4.87 -43.41
C ARG A 203 14.27 3.70 -44.26
N ASP A 204 14.15 3.94 -45.56
CA ASP A 204 14.06 2.89 -46.58
C ASP A 204 15.33 2.02 -46.58
#